data_AF-A0A8T7JC81-F1
#
_entry.id   AF-A0A8T7JC81-F1
#
_cell.length_a   1.000
_cell.length_b   1.000
_cell.length_c   1.000
_cell.angle_alpha   90.00
_cell.angle_beta   90.00
_cell.angle_gamma   90.00
#
_symmetry.space_group_name_H-M   'P 1'
#
loop_
_entity.id
_entity.type
_entity.pdbx_description
1 polymer ?
#
loop_
_entity_poly.entity_id
_entity_poly.type
_entity_poly.pdbx_seq_one_letter_code
_entity_poly.pdbx_strand_id
1 'polypeptide(L)'
;MNLPQKREFTVTTPGGQCRIIDATIPERTDPAQREATIGRLAEKLKAQNAVLVSHYYVDGELQDLAEASGGIVADSLEMARFGAKHPAETIIVAGVRFMGETAKILSPEKNVRMVEMGSECSLDLSCPEDEFAEFIASHPEREVVVYANTSAAVKAMADWVVTS
;
A
#
# COMPACT_ATOMS: atom_id res chain seq x y z
N MET A 1 29.37 17.88 6.05
CA MET A 1 28.56 18.44 4.96
C MET A 1 28.93 17.69 3.70
N ASN A 2 28.23 16.60 3.41
CA ASN A 2 28.39 15.89 2.13
C ASN A 2 27.29 16.41 1.19
N LEU A 3 27.66 16.61 -0.07
CA LEU A 3 26.77 17.08 -1.12
C LEU A 3 25.95 15.88 -1.66
N PRO A 4 24.69 16.06 -2.04
CA PRO A 4 23.87 14.98 -2.60
C PRO A 4 24.54 14.39 -3.85
N GLN A 5 24.71 13.06 -3.88
CA GLN A 5 25.26 12.36 -5.03
C GLN A 5 24.23 12.31 -6.16
N LYS A 6 24.47 13.09 -7.23
CA LYS A 6 23.75 12.91 -8.49
C LYS A 6 24.08 11.53 -9.07
N ARG A 7 23.05 10.76 -9.45
CA ARG A 7 23.22 9.53 -10.23
C ARG A 7 22.50 9.71 -11.55
N GLU A 8 23.25 9.51 -12.64
CA GLU A 8 22.71 9.55 -14.00
C GLU A 8 22.03 8.22 -14.29
N PHE A 9 20.74 8.27 -14.63
CA PHE A 9 20.00 7.10 -15.09
C PHE A 9 19.73 7.21 -16.59
N THR A 10 20.09 6.17 -17.32
CA THR A 10 19.85 6.04 -18.76
C THR A 10 18.52 5.36 -18.98
N VAL A 11 17.50 6.11 -19.43
CA VAL A 11 16.18 5.54 -19.78
C VAL A 11 16.02 5.52 -21.29
N THR A 12 15.71 4.33 -21.83
CA THR A 12 15.44 4.12 -23.25
C THR A 12 13.96 4.35 -23.52
N THR A 13 13.64 5.33 -24.37
CA THR A 13 12.25 5.54 -24.84
C THR A 13 11.95 4.69 -26.09
N PRO A 14 10.67 4.39 -26.40
CA PRO A 14 10.29 3.56 -27.55
C PRO A 14 10.72 4.11 -28.93
N GLY A 15 11.26 5.34 -28.99
CA GLY A 15 11.83 5.96 -30.19
C GLY A 15 13.37 6.03 -30.23
N GLY A 16 14.08 5.30 -29.37
CA GLY A 16 15.54 5.18 -29.41
C GLY A 16 16.33 6.39 -28.91
N GLN A 17 15.67 7.43 -28.39
CA GLN A 17 16.37 8.53 -27.72
C GLN A 17 16.56 8.21 -26.23
N CYS A 18 17.83 8.10 -25.83
CA CYS A 18 18.23 8.13 -24.43
C CYS A 18 18.26 9.56 -23.93
N ARG A 19 17.54 9.85 -22.85
CA ARG A 19 17.75 11.07 -22.06
C ARG A 19 18.38 10.68 -20.74
N ILE A 20 19.44 11.39 -20.35
CA ILE A 20 19.96 11.34 -18.99
C ILE A 20 18.99 12.16 -18.15
N ILE A 21 18.34 11.51 -17.18
CA ILE A 21 17.55 12.21 -16.17
C ILE A 21 18.41 12.35 -14.92
N ASP A 22 18.61 13.60 -14.50
CA ASP A 22 19.18 13.95 -13.20
C ASP A 22 18.14 13.63 -12.11
N ALA A 23 18.11 12.38 -11.65
CA ALA A 23 17.30 12.00 -10.50
C ALA A 23 18.06 12.38 -9.22
N THR A 24 17.54 13.34 -8.46
CA THR A 24 18.06 13.61 -7.12
C THR A 24 17.56 12.51 -6.20
N ILE A 25 18.41 11.54 -5.90
CA ILE A 25 18.13 10.56 -4.85
C ILE A 25 18.36 11.28 -3.52
N PRO A 26 17.36 11.35 -2.62
CA PRO A 26 17.57 11.93 -1.30
C PRO A 26 18.70 11.18 -0.60
N GLU A 27 19.57 11.93 0.08
CA GLU A 27 20.68 11.36 0.83
C GLU A 27 20.12 10.42 1.91
N ARG A 28 20.66 9.20 1.97
CA ARG A 28 20.22 8.22 2.98
C ARG A 28 20.60 8.77 4.35
N THR A 29 19.61 8.95 5.22
CA THR A 29 19.79 9.48 6.56
C THR A 29 20.83 8.65 7.32
N ASP A 30 21.61 9.30 8.18
CA ASP A 30 22.54 8.62 9.09
C ASP A 30 21.80 7.51 9.88
N PRO A 31 22.35 6.29 10.03
CA PRO A 31 21.65 5.18 10.67
C PRO A 31 21.14 5.50 12.08
N ALA A 32 21.90 6.26 12.88
CA ALA A 32 21.46 6.63 14.23
C ALA A 32 20.29 7.63 14.18
N GLN A 33 20.31 8.58 13.25
CA GLN A 33 19.20 9.51 13.05
C GLN A 33 17.94 8.81 12.52
N ARG A 34 18.11 7.80 11.66
CA ARG A 34 17.02 6.95 11.16
C ARG A 34 16.36 6.18 12.29
N GLU A 35 17.14 5.47 13.10
CA GLU A 35 16.64 4.69 14.25
C GLU A 35 15.90 5.60 15.24
N ALA A 36 16.50 6.75 15.59
CA ALA A 36 15.86 7.74 16.46
C ALA A 36 14.53 8.27 15.87
N THR A 37 14.47 8.45 14.55
CA THR A 37 13.25 8.90 13.86
C THR A 37 12.16 7.84 13.90
N ILE A 38 12.51 6.58 13.62
CA ILE A 38 11.58 5.44 13.69
C ILE A 38 11.02 5.30 15.10
N GLY A 39 11.87 5.29 16.13
CA GLY A 39 11.44 5.21 17.53
C GLY A 39 10.48 6.34 17.91
N ARG A 40 10.79 7.59 17.51
CA ARG A 40 9.92 8.73 17.75
C ARG A 40 8.56 8.60 17.05
N LEU A 41 8.53 8.06 15.83
CA LEU A 41 7.28 7.87 15.08
C LEU A 41 6.44 6.73 15.66
N ALA A 42 7.06 5.62 16.08
CA ALA A 42 6.39 4.52 16.76
C ALA A 42 5.70 4.98 18.05
N GLU A 43 6.38 5.76 18.89
CA GLU A 43 5.77 6.32 20.11
C GLU A 43 4.61 7.28 19.80
N LYS A 44 4.70 8.06 18.71
CA LYS A 44 3.60 8.91 18.27
C LYS A 44 2.39 8.11 17.80
N LEU A 45 2.60 7.04 17.04
CA LEU A 45 1.52 6.15 16.59
C LEU A 45 0.81 5.52 17.79
N LYS A 46 1.59 4.99 18.76
CA LYS A 46 1.06 4.44 20.00
C LYS A 46 0.25 5.45 20.81
N ALA A 47 0.77 6.68 20.96
CA ALA A 47 0.05 7.76 21.66
C ALA A 47 -1.27 8.16 20.98
N GLN A 48 -1.41 7.91 19.68
CA GLN A 48 -2.62 8.17 18.90
C GLN A 48 -3.51 6.92 18.75
N ASN A 49 -3.23 5.85 19.49
CA ASN A 49 -3.93 4.57 19.37
C ASN A 49 -3.95 4.05 17.92
N ALA A 50 -2.81 4.17 17.24
CA ALA A 50 -2.61 3.80 15.86
C ALA A 50 -1.53 2.72 15.71
N VAL A 51 -1.69 1.85 14.70
CA VAL A 51 -0.71 0.85 14.30
C VAL A 51 -0.42 0.99 12.81
N LEU A 52 0.83 0.76 12.39
CA LEU A 52 1.20 0.76 10.97
C LEU A 52 1.36 -0.68 10.45
N VAL A 53 0.68 -1.00 9.35
CA VAL A 53 0.86 -2.25 8.61
C VAL A 53 1.53 -1.93 7.27
N SER A 54 2.52 -2.71 6.87
CA SER A 54 3.28 -2.47 5.64
C SER A 54 3.26 -3.67 4.71
N HIS A 55 3.13 -3.40 3.41
CA HIS A 55 3.30 -4.43 2.39
C HIS A 55 4.78 -4.72 2.14
N TYR A 56 5.10 -5.92 1.68
CA TYR A 56 6.48 -6.35 1.37
C TYR A 56 7.23 -5.48 0.35
N TYR A 57 6.49 -4.77 -0.51
CA TYR A 57 7.07 -3.96 -1.60
C TYR A 57 7.28 -2.49 -1.23
N VAL A 58 6.96 -2.11 0.00
CA VAL A 58 7.17 -0.75 0.49
C VAL A 58 8.62 -0.56 0.89
N ASP A 59 9.11 0.68 0.88
CA ASP A 59 10.45 1.03 1.38
C ASP A 59 10.73 0.47 2.78
N GLY A 60 11.97 -0.01 2.98
CA GLY A 60 12.39 -0.66 4.22
C GLY A 60 12.28 0.22 5.47
N GLU A 61 12.33 1.56 5.36
CA GLU A 61 12.12 2.43 6.52
C GLU A 61 10.69 2.37 7.05
N LEU A 62 9.71 2.19 6.17
CA LEU A 62 8.31 2.01 6.56
C LEU A 62 8.05 0.59 7.10
N GLN A 63 8.79 -0.40 6.60
CA GLN A 63 8.76 -1.76 7.15
C GLN A 63 9.30 -1.78 8.59
N ASP A 64 10.47 -1.19 8.83
CA ASP A 64 11.04 -1.07 10.18
C ASP A 64 10.10 -0.29 11.12
N LEU A 65 9.44 0.75 10.62
CA LEU A 65 8.43 1.50 11.39
C LEU A 65 7.18 0.66 11.70
N ALA A 66 6.74 -0.20 10.78
CA ALA A 66 5.62 -1.11 11.01
C ALA A 66 5.91 -1.99 12.22
N GLU A 67 7.06 -2.66 12.22
CA GLU A 67 7.52 -3.52 13.32
C GLU A 67 7.68 -2.73 14.63
N ALA A 68 8.35 -1.57 14.58
CA ALA A 68 8.55 -0.73 15.76
C ALA A 68 7.23 -0.21 16.36
N SER A 69 6.20 0.01 15.54
CA SER A 69 4.86 0.43 15.98
C SER A 69 4.02 -0.70 16.60
N GLY A 70 4.54 -1.94 16.63
CA GLY A 70 3.79 -3.13 17.02
C GLY A 70 2.86 -3.66 15.92
N GLY A 71 3.08 -3.22 14.69
CA GLY A 71 2.38 -3.69 13.49
C GLY A 71 3.08 -4.86 12.82
N ILE A 72 2.90 -5.00 11.50
CA ILE A 72 3.40 -6.14 10.73
C ILE A 72 3.81 -5.75 9.31
N VAL A 73 4.78 -6.48 8.76
CA VAL A 73 5.09 -6.52 7.33
C VAL A 73 4.53 -7.81 6.74
N ALA A 74 3.53 -7.70 5.86
CA ALA A 74 2.82 -8.88 5.35
C ALA A 74 2.24 -8.67 3.94
N ASP A 75 1.59 -9.71 3.39
CA ASP A 75 0.75 -9.58 2.21
C ASP A 75 -0.54 -8.79 2.50
N SER A 76 -1.27 -8.44 1.45
CA SER A 76 -2.47 -7.60 1.54
C SER A 76 -3.58 -8.14 2.45
N LEU A 77 -3.82 -9.46 2.46
CA LEU A 77 -4.91 -10.05 3.24
C LEU A 77 -4.52 -10.17 4.70
N GLU A 78 -3.29 -10.59 4.98
CA GLU A 78 -2.80 -10.72 6.34
C GLU A 78 -2.65 -9.35 7.01
N MET A 79 -2.21 -8.30 6.28
CA MET A 79 -2.24 -6.91 6.79
C MET A 79 -3.64 -6.50 7.25
N ALA A 80 -4.66 -6.77 6.43
CA ALA A 80 -6.04 -6.40 6.73
C ALA A 80 -6.62 -7.20 7.92
N ARG A 81 -6.33 -8.51 7.98
CA ARG A 81 -6.73 -9.39 9.10
C ARG A 81 -6.04 -9.01 10.41
N PHE A 82 -4.75 -8.71 10.36
CA PHE A 82 -3.99 -8.23 11.49
C PHE A 82 -4.60 -6.93 12.02
N GLY A 83 -4.81 -5.94 11.15
CA GLY A 83 -5.40 -4.66 11.52
C GLY A 83 -6.77 -4.81 12.17
N ALA A 84 -7.62 -5.70 11.65
CA ALA A 84 -8.95 -5.97 12.22
C ALA A 84 -8.88 -6.52 13.65
N LYS A 85 -7.92 -7.40 13.94
CA LYS A 85 -7.72 -8.02 15.26
C LYS A 85 -6.91 -7.16 16.23
N HIS A 86 -6.11 -6.23 15.72
CA HIS A 86 -5.25 -5.39 16.53
C HIS A 86 -6.08 -4.46 17.43
N PRO A 87 -5.69 -4.20 18.69
CA PRO A 87 -6.47 -3.35 19.61
C PRO A 87 -6.54 -1.87 19.19
N ALA A 88 -5.60 -1.40 18.36
CA ALA A 88 -5.55 -0.02 17.89
C ALA A 88 -6.84 0.40 17.14
N GLU A 89 -7.36 1.59 17.44
CA GLU A 89 -8.54 2.14 16.75
C GLU A 89 -8.21 2.68 15.35
N THR A 90 -6.94 3.00 15.10
CA THR A 90 -6.47 3.49 13.81
C THR A 90 -5.47 2.52 13.19
N ILE A 91 -5.67 2.21 11.92
CA ILE A 91 -4.75 1.43 11.07
C ILE A 91 -4.16 2.38 10.03
N ILE A 92 -2.84 2.51 10.02
CA ILE A 92 -2.09 3.18 8.97
C ILE A 92 -1.58 2.11 8.00
N VAL A 93 -1.98 2.21 6.74
CA VAL A 93 -1.61 1.26 5.70
C VAL A 93 -0.51 1.86 4.84
N ALA A 94 0.68 1.26 4.90
CA ALA A 94 1.74 1.50 3.94
C ALA A 94 1.59 0.46 2.82
N GLY A 95 0.98 0.89 1.71
CA GLY A 95 0.62 0.04 0.58
C GLY A 95 -0.11 0.86 -0.49
N VAL A 96 -0.89 0.19 -1.33
CA VAL A 96 -1.71 0.83 -2.38
C VAL A 96 -3.19 0.87 -2.00
N ARG A 97 -3.97 1.72 -2.67
CA ARG A 97 -5.37 2.07 -2.33
C ARG A 97 -6.25 0.86 -2.02
N PHE A 98 -6.30 -0.15 -2.90
CA PHE A 98 -7.17 -1.32 -2.68
C PHE A 98 -6.84 -2.08 -1.38
N MET A 99 -5.59 -2.03 -0.90
CA MET A 99 -5.19 -2.67 0.35
C MET A 99 -5.79 -1.91 1.54
N GLY A 100 -5.79 -0.58 1.49
CA GLY A 100 -6.48 0.28 2.46
C GLY A 100 -7.99 0.07 2.46
N GLU A 101 -8.59 -0.02 1.27
CA GLU A 101 -10.00 -0.37 1.12
C GLU A 101 -10.32 -1.74 1.74
N THR A 102 -9.48 -2.74 1.48
CA THR A 102 -9.63 -4.10 2.06
C THR A 102 -9.52 -4.06 3.58
N ALA A 103 -8.57 -3.30 4.14
CA ALA A 103 -8.47 -3.10 5.58
C ALA A 103 -9.73 -2.44 6.16
N LYS A 104 -10.32 -1.47 5.44
CA LYS A 104 -11.57 -0.81 5.86
C LYS A 104 -12.79 -1.72 5.77
N ILE A 105 -12.89 -2.55 4.73
CA ILE A 105 -13.93 -3.56 4.59
C ILE A 105 -13.91 -4.55 5.76
N LEU A 106 -12.73 -5.03 6.17
CA LEU A 106 -12.59 -5.96 7.29
C LEU A 106 -12.63 -5.29 8.68
N SER A 107 -12.49 -3.96 8.73
CA SER A 107 -12.47 -3.17 9.97
C SER A 107 -13.41 -1.97 9.89
N PRO A 108 -14.73 -2.17 9.71
CA PRO A 108 -15.67 -1.09 9.44
C PRO A 108 -15.70 -0.03 10.55
N GLU A 109 -15.47 -0.44 11.81
CA GLU A 109 -15.47 0.46 12.97
C GLU A 109 -14.14 1.20 13.20
N LYS A 110 -13.05 0.79 12.53
CA LYS A 110 -11.73 1.39 12.72
C LYS A 110 -11.49 2.52 11.73
N ASN A 111 -10.62 3.45 12.13
CA ASN A 111 -10.11 4.47 11.22
C ASN A 111 -9.00 3.86 10.37
N VAL A 112 -9.14 3.86 9.06
CA VAL A 112 -8.09 3.38 8.14
C VAL A 112 -7.54 4.57 7.38
N ARG A 113 -6.22 4.73 7.36
CA ARG A 113 -5.53 5.80 6.64
C ARG A 113 -4.41 5.21 5.81
N MET A 114 -4.18 5.76 4.62
CA MET A 114 -3.02 5.44 3.81
C MET A 114 -1.86 6.37 4.16
N VAL A 115 -0.63 5.89 4.00
CA VAL A 115 0.56 6.76 4.03
C VAL A 115 0.51 7.76 2.86
N GLU A 116 0.15 7.28 1.67
CA GLU A 116 -0.03 8.08 0.45
C GLU A 116 -1.31 7.63 -0.26
N MET A 117 -2.27 8.55 -0.43
CA MET A 117 -3.57 8.26 -1.06
C MET A 117 -3.45 8.05 -2.58
N GLY A 118 -2.42 8.61 -3.22
CA GLY A 118 -2.15 8.44 -4.65
C GLY A 118 -1.41 7.16 -5.02
N SER A 119 -1.15 6.25 -4.07
CA SER A 119 -0.50 4.97 -4.36
C SER A 119 -1.51 3.96 -4.90
N GLU A 120 -1.37 3.61 -6.18
CA GLU A 120 -2.32 2.78 -6.93
C GLU A 120 -1.68 1.48 -7.44
N CYS A 121 -2.52 0.54 -7.88
CA CYS A 121 -2.09 -0.70 -8.53
C CYS A 121 -2.55 -0.70 -9.98
N SER A 122 -1.66 -0.97 -10.92
CA SER A 122 -2.03 -1.04 -12.34
C SER A 122 -3.08 -2.11 -12.64
N LEU A 123 -3.09 -3.23 -11.90
CA LEU A 123 -4.11 -4.28 -12.03
C LEU A 123 -5.50 -3.80 -11.59
N ASP A 124 -5.58 -3.05 -10.50
CA ASP A 124 -6.81 -2.41 -10.02
C ASP A 124 -7.34 -1.44 -11.09
N LEU A 125 -6.48 -0.56 -11.58
CA LEU A 125 -6.82 0.41 -12.64
C LEU A 125 -7.22 -0.23 -13.97
N SER A 126 -6.77 -1.46 -14.23
CA SER A 126 -7.10 -2.20 -15.46
C SER A 126 -8.45 -2.92 -15.39
N CYS A 127 -9.18 -2.81 -14.28
CA CYS A 127 -10.51 -3.36 -14.10
C CYS A 127 -11.51 -2.25 -13.69
N PRO A 128 -11.92 -1.38 -14.63
CA PRO A 128 -12.90 -0.33 -14.35
C PRO A 128 -14.25 -0.91 -13.93
N GLU A 129 -14.87 -0.28 -12.93
CA GLU A 129 -16.10 -0.76 -12.29
C GLU A 129 -17.27 -0.86 -13.28
N ASP A 130 -17.48 0.15 -14.10
CA ASP A 130 -18.59 0.20 -15.06
C ASP A 130 -18.44 -0.87 -16.15
N GLU A 131 -17.24 -1.05 -16.69
CA GLU A 131 -16.96 -2.08 -17.70
C GLU A 131 -17.12 -3.49 -17.12
N PHE A 132 -16.69 -3.68 -15.85
CA PHE A 132 -16.86 -4.95 -15.17
C PHE A 132 -18.35 -5.25 -14.88
N ALA A 133 -19.13 -4.24 -14.50
CA ALA A 133 -20.57 -4.38 -14.28
C ALA A 133 -21.32 -4.80 -15.56
N GLU A 134 -20.98 -4.21 -16.71
CA GLU A 134 -21.51 -4.63 -18.01
C GLU A 134 -21.10 -6.06 -18.37
N PHE A 135 -19.84 -6.42 -18.08
CA PHE A 135 -19.33 -7.77 -18.35
C PHE A 135 -20.10 -8.84 -17.56
N ILE A 136 -20.30 -8.67 -16.25
CA ILE A 136 -21.04 -9.65 -15.44
C ILE A 136 -22.53 -9.68 -15.79
N ALA A 137 -23.13 -8.54 -16.16
CA ALA A 137 -24.54 -8.47 -16.58
C ALA A 137 -24.79 -9.24 -17.88
N SER A 138 -23.79 -9.33 -18.77
CA SER A 138 -23.87 -10.14 -19.99
C SER A 138 -23.65 -11.64 -19.77
N HIS A 139 -23.27 -12.06 -18.56
CA HIS A 139 -23.01 -13.46 -18.18
C HIS A 139 -23.65 -13.83 -16.82
N PRO A 140 -24.98 -13.66 -16.66
CA PRO A 140 -25.65 -13.78 -15.36
C PRO A 140 -25.63 -15.20 -14.76
N GLU A 141 -25.30 -16.22 -15.54
CA GLU A 141 -25.21 -17.61 -15.10
C GLU A 141 -23.83 -17.98 -14.53
N ARG A 142 -22.88 -17.05 -14.52
CA ARG A 142 -21.50 -17.28 -14.08
C ARG A 142 -21.26 -16.82 -12.66
N GLU A 143 -20.38 -17.54 -11.97
CA GLU A 143 -19.83 -17.14 -10.69
C GLU A 143 -18.68 -16.15 -10.90
N VAL A 144 -18.70 -15.07 -10.13
CA VAL A 144 -17.78 -13.94 -10.25
C VAL A 144 -16.68 -14.08 -9.20
N VAL A 145 -15.48 -14.43 -9.65
CA VAL A 145 -14.29 -14.51 -8.80
C VAL A 145 -13.32 -13.40 -9.17
N VAL A 146 -13.01 -12.52 -8.22
CA VAL A 146 -12.08 -11.41 -8.44
C VAL A 146 -10.82 -11.55 -7.60
N TYR A 147 -9.71 -11.07 -8.14
CA TYR A 147 -8.46 -11.01 -7.40
C TYR A 147 -8.50 -9.89 -6.35
N ALA A 148 -7.78 -10.05 -5.25
CA ALA A 148 -7.72 -9.06 -4.17
C ALA A 148 -7.24 -7.67 -4.64
N ASN A 149 -6.44 -7.62 -5.72
CA ASN A 149 -5.92 -6.39 -6.34
C ASN A 149 -6.94 -5.71 -7.27
N THR A 150 -8.15 -5.48 -6.77
CA THR A 150 -9.25 -4.80 -7.46
C THR A 150 -9.91 -3.79 -6.52
N SER A 151 -10.69 -2.83 -7.01
CA SER A 151 -11.32 -1.82 -6.15
C SER A 151 -12.37 -2.42 -5.21
N ALA A 152 -12.72 -1.71 -4.15
CA ALA A 152 -13.83 -2.07 -3.26
C ALA A 152 -15.15 -2.27 -4.02
N ALA A 153 -15.42 -1.46 -5.05
CA ALA A 153 -16.63 -1.57 -5.84
C ALA A 153 -16.62 -2.81 -6.74
N VAL A 154 -15.48 -3.15 -7.36
CA VAL A 154 -15.33 -4.44 -8.07
C VAL A 154 -15.57 -5.62 -7.13
N LYS A 155 -14.99 -5.57 -5.92
CA LYS A 155 -15.24 -6.60 -4.89
C LYS A 155 -16.71 -6.71 -4.48
N ALA A 156 -17.44 -5.60 -4.44
CA ALA A 156 -18.85 -5.59 -4.07
C ALA A 156 -19.75 -6.30 -5.11
N MET A 157 -19.25 -6.47 -6.34
CA MET A 157 -19.93 -7.18 -7.42
C MET A 157 -19.50 -8.66 -7.54
N ALA A 158 -18.56 -9.11 -6.71
CA ALA A 158 -18.00 -10.46 -6.79
C ALA A 158 -18.66 -11.43 -5.80
N ASP A 159 -18.76 -12.69 -6.19
CA ASP A 159 -19.13 -13.78 -5.30
C ASP A 159 -17.96 -14.18 -4.40
N TRP A 160 -16.74 -14.17 -4.95
CA TRP A 160 -15.51 -14.53 -4.24
C TRP A 160 -14.37 -13.56 -4.51
N VAL A 161 -13.58 -13.31 -3.46
CA VAL A 161 -12.30 -12.61 -3.54
C VAL A 161 -11.17 -13.60 -3.24
N VAL A 162 -10.17 -13.66 -4.11
CA VAL A 162 -9.02 -14.59 -3.98
C VAL A 162 -7.69 -13.84 -3.97
N THR A 163 -6.66 -14.48 -3.38
CA THR A 163 -5.26 -14.00 -3.37
C THR A 163 -4.34 -15.13 -3.84
N SER A 164 -3.11 -14.80 -4.25
CA SER A 164 -2.09 -15.72 -4.78
C SER A 164 -1.53 -16.66 -3.73
#